data_AF-A0A816HE93-F1
#
_entry.id   AF-A0A816HE93-F1
#
_cell.length_a   1.000
_cell.length_b   1.000
_cell.length_c   1.000
_cell.angle_alpha   90.00
_cell.angle_beta   90.00
_cell.angle_gamma   90.00
#
_symmetry.space_group_name_H-M   'P 1'
#
loop_
_entity.id
_entity.type
_entity.pdbx_description
1 polymer ?
#
loop_
_entity_poly.entity_id
_entity_poly.type
_entity_poly.pdbx_seq_one_letter_code
_entity_poly.pdbx_strand_id
1 'polypeptide(L)' 'VHRCKIIPNLIRIPTQSAHSNRVTYHPTIHFTDQAILGWWCDCFTGARFLGGCSHIASAIWFLSYQRWQT' A
#
# COMPACT_ATOMS: atom_id res chain seq x y z
N VAL A 1 18.86 11.71 1.28
CA VAL A 1 17.43 11.35 1.32
C VAL A 1 16.98 11.04 -0.10
N HIS A 2 16.88 9.76 -0.49
CA HIS A 2 16.37 9.40 -1.81
C HIS A 2 14.88 9.74 -1.85
N ARG A 3 14.54 10.92 -2.35
CA ARG A 3 13.13 11.27 -2.62
C ARG A 3 12.64 10.34 -3.71
N CYS A 4 11.64 9.52 -3.38
CA CYS A 4 10.91 8.71 -4.32
C CYS A 4 10.48 9.62 -5.50
N LYS A 5 10.76 9.21 -6.74
CA LYS A 5 10.25 9.93 -7.90
C LYS A 5 8.73 10.01 -7.77
N ILE A 6 8.17 11.20 -7.94
CA ILE A 6 6.73 11.40 -7.93
C ILE A 6 6.22 10.79 -9.23
N ILE A 7 5.60 9.61 -9.12
CA ILE A 7 4.96 8.93 -10.23
C ILE A 7 3.47 9.27 -10.11
N PRO A 8 2.83 9.78 -11.17
CA PRO A 8 1.40 10.07 -11.12
C PRO A 8 0.62 8.80 -10.80
N ASN A 9 -0.44 8.95 -10.01
CA ASN A 9 -1.39 7.87 -9.70
C ASN A 9 -0.79 6.66 -8.96
N LEU A 10 0.36 6.83 -8.31
CA LEU A 10 1.02 5.80 -7.51
C LEU A 10 1.14 6.26 -6.06
N ILE A 11 0.48 5.54 -5.16
CA ILE A 11 0.61 5.73 -3.72
C ILE A 11 1.58 4.69 -3.19
N ARG A 12 2.62 5.13 -2.46
CA ARG A 12 3.53 4.25 -1.72
C ARG A 12 3.49 4.63 -0.25
N ILE A 13 3.07 3.69 0.59
CA ILE A 13 2.87 3.91 2.02
C ILE A 13 3.90 3.06 2.77
N PRO A 14 4.82 3.64 3.56
CA PRO A 14 5.63 2.85 4.46
C PRO A 14 4.77 2.34 5.62
N THR A 15 4.74 1.02 5.83
CA THR A 15 3.99 0.39 6.91
C THR A 15 4.93 -0.48 7.73
N GLN A 16 5.01 -0.21 9.02
CA GLN A 16 5.82 -1.01 9.94
C GLN A 16 5.20 -2.39 10.15
N SER A 17 6.03 -3.42 10.24
CA SER A 17 5.59 -4.76 10.58
C SER A 17 5.03 -4.80 12.00
N ALA A 18 3.85 -5.40 12.18
CA ALA A 18 3.29 -5.65 13.50
C ALA A 18 4.14 -6.61 14.35
N HIS A 19 4.94 -7.46 13.70
CA HIS A 19 5.77 -8.47 14.37
C HIS A 19 7.20 -7.99 14.66
N SER A 20 7.68 -6.94 13.99
CA SER A 20 9.05 -6.46 14.18
C SER A 20 9.21 -4.99 13.85
N ASN A 21 9.69 -4.22 14.83
CA ASN A 21 9.93 -2.78 14.64
C ASN A 21 11.07 -2.47 13.67
N ARG A 22 11.91 -3.46 13.34
CA ARG A 22 13.04 -3.31 12.40
C ARG A 22 12.63 -3.43 10.93
N VAL A 23 11.43 -3.94 10.67
CA VAL A 23 10.98 -4.25 9.32
C VAL A 23 9.88 -3.28 8.92
N THR A 24 10.12 -2.55 7.83
CA THR A 24 9.14 -1.68 7.19
C THR A 24 8.86 -2.22 5.81
N TYR A 25 7.58 -2.50 5.54
CA TYR A 25 7.10 -2.89 4.22
C TYR A 25 6.64 -1.64 3.46
N HIS A 26 6.64 -1.73 2.14
CA HIS A 26 6.18 -0.64 1.28
C HIS A 26 5.01 -1.08 0.40
N PRO A 27 3.80 -1.20 0.95
CA PRO A 27 2.60 -1.30 0.13
C PRO A 27 2.54 -0.15 -0.88
N THR A 28 2.36 -0.52 -2.13
CA THR A 28 2.27 0.36 -3.29
C THR A 28 0.97 0.07 -4.02
N ILE A 29 0.18 1.11 -4.28
CA ILE A 29 -1.12 1.02 -4.92
C ILE A 29 -1.10 1.92 -6.15
N HIS A 30 -1.41 1.35 -7.30
CA HIS A 30 -1.61 2.05 -8.55
C HIS A 30 -3.12 2.20 -8.78
N PHE A 31 -3.56 3.44 -9.00
CA PHE A 31 -4.98 3.76 -9.08
C PHE A 31 -5.27 4.70 -10.26
N THR A 32 -6.53 4.96 -10.50
CA THR A 32 -7.04 6.07 -11.31
C THR A 32 -8.12 6.75 -10.51
N ASP A 33 -8.70 7.84 -11.02
CA ASP A 33 -9.81 8.53 -10.36
C ASP A 33 -11.04 7.63 -10.13
N GLN A 34 -11.14 6.51 -10.85
CA GLN A 34 -12.32 5.63 -10.83
C GLN A 34 -12.05 4.24 -10.27
N ALA A 35 -10.81 3.76 -10.27
CA ALA A 35 -10.51 2.38 -9.94
C ALA A 35 -9.10 2.15 -9.39
N ILE A 36 -8.92 1.04 -8.68
CA ILE A 36 -7.59 0.51 -8.33
C ILE A 36 -7.14 -0.38 -9.48
N LEU A 37 -5.99 -0.06 -10.09
CA LEU A 37 -5.42 -0.81 -11.22
C LEU A 37 -4.59 -2.01 -10.77
N GLY A 38 -3.90 -1.87 -9.64
CA GLY A 38 -3.07 -2.92 -9.11
C GLY A 38 -2.38 -2.53 -7.82
N TRP A 39 -1.84 -3.51 -7.14
CA TRP A 39 -1.12 -3.31 -5.88
C TRP A 39 0.08 -4.24 -5.77
N TRP A 40 1.06 -3.80 -5.01
CA TRP A 40 2.29 -4.54 -4.75
C TRP A 40 2.78 -4.28 -3.33
N CYS A 41 3.37 -5.29 -2.68
CA CYS A 41 3.98 -5.12 -1.38
C CYS A 41 5.20 -6.03 -1.23
N ASP A 42 6.26 -5.50 -0.62
CA ASP A 42 7.53 -6.21 -0.39
C ASP A 42 7.45 -7.35 0.65
N CYS A 43 6.29 -7.56 1.28
CA CYS A 43 6.09 -8.64 2.22
C CYS A 43 5.97 -10.00 1.50
N PHE A 44 6.32 -11.08 2.20
CA PHE A 44 6.29 -12.44 1.67
C PHE A 44 4.93 -12.85 1.08
N THR A 45 3.83 -12.45 1.72
CA THR A 45 2.48 -12.72 1.23
C THR A 45 2.16 -11.92 -0.03
N GLY A 46 2.56 -10.65 -0.08
CA GLY A 46 2.34 -9.76 -1.23
C GLY A 46 3.11 -10.22 -2.46
N ALA A 47 4.31 -10.75 -2.27
CA ALA A 47 5.14 -11.30 -3.34
C ALA A 47 4.54 -12.55 -4.02
N ARG A 48 3.60 -13.24 -3.36
CA ARG A 48 2.99 -14.48 -3.88
C ARG A 48 1.77 -14.26 -4.78
N PHE A 49 1.35 -13.01 -5.02
CA PHE A 49 0.25 -12.64 -5.93
C PHE A 49 -1.12 -13.30 -5.68
N LEU A 50 -1.34 -14.00 -4.56
CA LEU A 50 -2.65 -14.51 -4.17
C LEU A 50 -3.44 -13.42 -3.43
N GLY A 51 -4.10 -12.54 -4.20
CA GLY A 51 -4.93 -11.46 -3.65
C GLY A 51 -4.12 -10.31 -3.04
N GLY A 52 -4.54 -9.82 -1.88
CA GLY A 52 -3.90 -8.71 -1.16
C GLY A 52 -3.36 -9.13 0.20
N CYS A 53 -2.15 -8.68 0.55
CA CYS A 53 -1.62 -8.84 1.91
C CYS A 53 -2.34 -7.90 2.89
N SER A 54 -2.23 -8.19 4.19
CA SER A 54 -2.82 -7.35 5.25
C SER A 54 -2.36 -5.88 5.18
N HIS A 55 -1.13 -5.62 4.74
CA HIS A 55 -0.61 -4.26 4.56
C HIS A 55 -1.33 -3.48 3.44
N ILE A 56 -1.67 -4.14 2.34
CA ILE A 56 -2.45 -3.51 1.26
C ILE A 56 -3.90 -3.33 1.69
N ALA A 57 -4.47 -4.35 2.33
CA ALA A 57 -5.85 -4.30 2.81
C ALA A 57 -6.06 -3.17 3.82
N SER A 58 -5.13 -2.99 4.77
CA SER A 58 -5.20 -1.91 5.75
C SER A 58 -5.07 -0.53 5.11
N ALA A 59 -4.18 -0.37 4.12
CA ALA A 59 -4.04 0.87 3.35
C ALA A 59 -5.33 1.23 2.60
N ILE A 60 -5.93 0.28 1.88
CA ILE A 60 -7.19 0.50 1.15
C ILE A 60 -8.33 0.82 2.12
N TRP A 61 -8.42 0.10 3.24
CA TRP A 61 -9.43 0.36 4.27
C TRP A 61 -9.32 1.77 4.83
N PHE A 62 -8.11 2.21 5.20
CA PHE A 62 -7.88 3.56 5.73
C PHE A 62 -8.28 4.65 4.72
N LEU A 63 -7.88 4.50 3.45
CA LEU A 63 -8.27 5.43 2.39
C LEU A 63 -9.80 5.48 2.19
N SER A 64 -10.45 4.31 2.26
CA SER A 64 -11.91 4.20 2.14
C SER A 64 -12.63 4.85 3.32
N TYR A 65 -12.10 4.67 4.53
CA TYR A 65 -12.62 5.27 5.76
C TYR A 65 -12.50 6.79 5.72
N GLN A 66 -11.33 7.31 5.31
CA GLN A 66 -11.11 8.75 5.17
C GLN A 66 -12.10 9.38 4.19
N ARG A 67 -12.37 8.71 3.06
CA ARG A 67 -13.37 9.15 2.07
C ARG A 67 -14.80 9.19 2.63
N TRP A 68 -15.13 8.32 3.58
CA TRP A 68 -16.45 8.28 4.21
C TRP A 68 -16.61 9.33 5.31
N GLN A 69 -15.53 9.67 6.03
CA GLN A 69 -15.58 10.66 7.10
C GLN A 69 -15.59 12.13 6.63
N THR A 70 -15.06 12.41 5.44
CA THR A 70 -15.09 13.74 4.81
C THR A 70 -16.38 14.00 4.07
#